data_AF-A0A1A8VF91-F1
#
_entry.id   AF-A0A1A8VF91-F1
#
_cell.length_a   1.000
_cell.length_b   1.000
_cell.length_c   1.000
_cell.angle_alpha   90.00
_cell.angle_beta   90.00
_cell.angle_gamma   90.00
#
_symmetry.space_group_name_H-M   'P 1'
#
loop_
_entity.id
_entity.type
_entity.pdbx_description
1 polymer ?
#
loop_
_entity_poly.entity_id
_entity_poly.type
_entity_poly.pdbx_seq_one_letter_code
_entity_poly.pdbx_strand_id
1 'polypeptide(L)'
;MTEVIRGGVADKAGVRAKDRLIEINGENVEKCTHEEAVNKIKQGGNSVMFLLVDEETDKFHQSKQAKLGSWRATVKYLPLHPRIVKMTKGSDGYGFLLREEPNQAGKAMVVKGGPADKAGLGDDDVVVEVNGVNVEKSSHAEVVEMIRRGGNTLEMLVASKNVYKQLKDKGMTITPRLVGEGPSSQVHVSNSPETSKKTREEARPVTPPKAEKQRQRKPIIQDVFNN
;
A
#
# COMPACT_ATOMS: atom_id res chain seq x y z
N MET A 1 -21.05 25.34 -10.96
CA MET A 1 -20.74 24.81 -9.61
C MET A 1 -21.55 23.55 -9.39
N THR A 2 -21.08 22.64 -8.54
CA THR A 2 -21.79 21.41 -8.18
C THR A 2 -22.90 21.71 -7.16
N GLU A 3 -24.14 21.74 -7.61
CA GLU A 3 -25.31 21.66 -6.72
C GLU A 3 -25.54 20.18 -6.36
N VAL A 4 -25.58 19.86 -5.06
CA VAL A 4 -25.78 18.51 -4.57
C VAL A 4 -27.15 18.40 -3.91
N ILE A 5 -28.01 17.53 -4.43
CA ILE A 5 -29.35 17.30 -3.89
C ILE A 5 -29.24 16.57 -2.54
N ARG A 6 -29.64 17.25 -1.47
CA ARG A 6 -29.63 16.71 -0.10
C ARG A 6 -30.47 15.42 0.01
N GLY A 7 -29.91 14.39 0.63
CA GLY A 7 -30.49 13.06 0.72
C GLY A 7 -30.40 12.21 -0.55
N GLY A 8 -29.90 12.77 -1.65
CA GLY A 8 -29.68 12.07 -2.92
C GLY A 8 -28.50 11.10 -2.87
N VAL A 9 -28.27 10.37 -3.98
CA VAL A 9 -27.19 9.38 -4.09
C VAL A 9 -25.81 10.02 -3.88
N ALA A 10 -25.56 11.17 -4.51
CA ALA A 10 -24.29 11.90 -4.37
C ALA A 10 -24.04 12.39 -2.93
N ASP A 11 -25.05 12.97 -2.27
CA ASP A 11 -24.93 13.41 -0.87
C ASP A 11 -24.62 12.25 0.09
N LYS A 12 -25.29 11.11 -0.10
CA LYS A 12 -25.04 9.86 0.65
C LYS A 12 -23.67 9.25 0.35
N ALA A 13 -23.16 9.41 -0.86
CA ALA A 13 -21.81 9.02 -1.27
C ALA A 13 -20.71 10.00 -0.81
N GLY A 14 -21.06 11.04 -0.03
CA GLY A 14 -20.11 11.97 0.56
C GLY A 14 -19.80 13.21 -0.28
N VAL A 15 -20.38 13.34 -1.49
CA VAL A 15 -20.18 14.51 -2.36
C VAL A 15 -20.79 15.75 -1.71
N ARG A 16 -20.06 16.87 -1.71
CA ARG A 16 -20.51 18.17 -1.17
C ARG A 16 -20.51 19.25 -2.24
N ALA A 17 -21.27 20.31 -1.99
CA ALA A 17 -21.26 21.48 -2.85
C ALA A 17 -19.87 22.10 -2.85
N LYS A 18 -19.39 22.51 -4.03
CA LYS A 18 -18.02 23.03 -4.28
C LYS A 18 -16.88 22.00 -4.23
N ASP A 19 -17.14 20.72 -4.02
CA ASP A 19 -16.13 19.69 -4.29
C ASP A 19 -15.69 19.77 -5.76
N ARG A 20 -14.38 19.77 -5.99
CA ARG A 20 -13.80 19.71 -7.34
C ARG A 20 -13.49 18.26 -7.72
N LEU A 21 -13.87 17.90 -8.94
CA LEU A 21 -13.67 16.57 -9.49
C LEU A 21 -12.23 16.40 -10.01
N ILE A 22 -11.56 15.33 -9.56
CA ILE A 22 -10.20 14.97 -9.92
C ILE A 22 -10.18 13.74 -10.84
N GLU A 23 -10.91 12.68 -10.47
CA GLU A 23 -10.95 11.42 -11.23
C GLU A 23 -12.37 10.87 -11.35
N ILE A 24 -12.67 10.22 -12.48
CA ILE A 24 -13.87 9.38 -12.68
C ILE A 24 -13.40 7.94 -12.89
N ASN A 25 -13.90 7.00 -12.09
CA ASN A 25 -13.58 5.56 -12.16
C ASN A 25 -12.07 5.23 -12.15
N GLY A 26 -11.24 6.11 -11.58
CA GLY A 26 -9.77 5.97 -11.50
C GLY A 26 -9.00 6.65 -12.64
N GLU A 27 -9.68 7.32 -13.57
CA GLU A 27 -9.04 8.13 -14.63
C GLU A 27 -9.10 9.62 -14.30
N ASN A 28 -7.98 10.35 -14.43
CA ASN A 28 -7.94 11.78 -14.18
C ASN A 28 -8.73 12.57 -15.23
N VAL A 29 -9.51 13.55 -14.75
CA VAL A 29 -10.42 14.37 -15.58
C VAL A 29 -10.24 15.87 -15.36
N GLU A 30 -9.18 16.30 -14.67
CA GLU A 30 -8.92 17.73 -14.39
C GLU A 30 -8.67 18.55 -15.66
N LYS A 31 -8.31 17.88 -16.76
CA LYS A 31 -8.12 18.48 -18.10
C LYS A 31 -9.19 18.08 -19.11
N CYS A 32 -10.19 17.31 -18.71
CA CYS A 32 -11.28 16.92 -19.61
C CYS A 32 -12.26 18.09 -19.82
N THR A 33 -12.83 18.13 -21.02
CA THR A 33 -14.04 18.89 -21.30
C THR A 33 -15.23 18.33 -20.52
N HIS A 34 -16.29 19.13 -20.40
CA HIS A 34 -17.54 18.69 -19.77
C HIS A 34 -18.12 17.44 -20.46
N GLU A 35 -18.07 17.37 -21.79
CA GLU A 35 -18.59 16.24 -22.57
C GLU A 35 -17.79 14.96 -22.34
N GLU A 36 -16.46 15.03 -22.32
CA GLU A 36 -15.61 13.87 -21.99
C GLU A 36 -15.88 13.33 -20.59
N ALA A 37 -16.04 14.22 -19.60
CA ALA A 37 -16.39 13.82 -18.24
C ALA A 37 -17.78 13.17 -18.17
N VAL A 38 -18.79 13.75 -18.86
CA VAL A 38 -20.13 13.15 -18.96
C VAL A 38 -20.10 11.79 -19.66
N ASN A 39 -19.27 11.62 -20.69
CA ASN A 39 -19.13 10.35 -21.39
C ASN A 39 -18.47 9.28 -20.50
N LYS A 40 -17.45 9.64 -19.70
CA LYS A 40 -16.88 8.73 -18.68
C LYS A 40 -17.89 8.33 -17.59
N ILE A 41 -18.75 9.27 -17.15
CA ILE A 41 -19.85 8.96 -16.21
C ILE A 41 -20.83 7.96 -16.84
N LYS A 42 -21.27 8.21 -18.08
CA LYS A 42 -22.18 7.31 -18.82
C LYS A 42 -21.59 5.90 -19.02
N GLN A 43 -20.28 5.80 -19.26
CA GLN A 43 -19.58 4.53 -19.40
C GLN A 43 -19.56 3.68 -18.11
N GLY A 44 -19.67 4.30 -16.93
CA GLY A 44 -19.88 3.58 -15.66
C GLY A 44 -21.28 2.97 -15.49
N GLY A 45 -22.24 3.35 -16.34
CA GLY A 45 -23.61 2.86 -16.28
C GLY A 45 -24.27 3.17 -14.93
N ASN A 46 -24.65 2.13 -14.19
CA ASN A 46 -25.38 2.25 -12.91
C ASN A 46 -24.47 2.57 -11.70
N SER A 47 -23.15 2.68 -11.88
CA SER A 47 -22.21 2.95 -10.79
C SER A 47 -21.07 3.84 -11.27
N VAL A 48 -20.77 4.88 -10.50
CA VAL A 48 -19.63 5.75 -10.76
C VAL A 48 -18.88 6.06 -9.47
N MET A 49 -17.57 6.07 -9.54
CA MET A 49 -16.66 6.49 -8.48
C MET A 49 -16.04 7.83 -8.86
N PHE A 50 -15.97 8.74 -7.89
CA PHE A 50 -15.24 10.00 -8.03
C PHE A 50 -14.09 10.08 -7.03
N LEU A 51 -12.95 10.61 -7.48
CA LEU A 51 -12.00 11.27 -6.57
C LEU A 51 -12.34 12.75 -6.55
N LEU A 52 -12.61 13.27 -5.36
CA LEU A 52 -13.00 14.66 -5.11
C LEU A 52 -11.98 15.33 -4.18
N VAL A 53 -11.87 16.64 -4.31
CA VAL A 53 -11.18 17.50 -3.33
C VAL A 53 -12.14 18.59 -2.87
N ASP A 54 -12.19 18.83 -1.57
CA ASP A 54 -13.01 19.89 -0.98
C ASP A 54 -12.41 21.29 -1.25
N GLU A 55 -13.22 22.34 -1.09
CA GLU A 55 -12.83 23.73 -1.38
C GLU A 55 -11.62 24.22 -0.55
N GLU A 56 -11.45 23.75 0.69
CA GLU A 56 -10.36 24.18 1.58
C GLU A 56 -9.04 23.51 1.17
N THR A 57 -9.06 22.18 1.00
CA THR A 57 -7.91 21.40 0.54
C THR A 57 -7.44 21.85 -0.85
N ASP A 58 -8.37 22.17 -1.76
CA ASP A 58 -8.04 22.63 -3.11
C ASP A 58 -7.29 23.98 -3.09
N LYS A 59 -7.81 24.98 -2.35
CA LYS A 59 -7.15 26.28 -2.16
C LYS A 59 -5.80 26.16 -1.49
N PHE A 60 -5.67 25.28 -0.49
CA PHE A 60 -4.40 25.00 0.18
C PHE A 60 -3.36 24.42 -0.79
N HIS A 61 -3.74 23.46 -1.64
CA HIS A 61 -2.84 22.85 -2.60
C HIS A 61 -2.44 23.81 -3.74
N GLN A 62 -3.39 24.59 -4.27
CA GLN A 62 -3.12 25.59 -5.31
C GLN A 62 -2.14 26.68 -4.83
N SER A 63 -2.32 27.19 -3.61
CA SER A 63 -1.47 28.26 -3.05
C SER A 63 -0.04 27.83 -2.69
N LYS A 64 0.23 26.53 -2.54
CA LYS A 64 1.55 26.00 -2.13
C LYS A 64 2.29 25.17 -3.19
N GLN A 65 1.73 25.05 -4.40
CA GLN A 65 2.24 24.15 -5.46
C GLN A 65 2.46 22.68 -4.99
N ALA A 66 1.79 22.25 -3.93
CA ALA A 66 1.92 20.90 -3.41
C ALA A 66 1.14 19.93 -4.31
N LYS A 67 1.73 18.80 -4.67
CA LYS A 67 1.03 17.77 -5.46
C LYS A 67 -0.07 17.12 -4.60
N LEU A 68 -1.32 17.19 -5.02
CA LEU A 68 -2.41 16.45 -4.38
C LEU A 68 -2.19 14.96 -4.65
N GLY A 69 -1.92 14.19 -3.59
CA GLY A 69 -1.71 12.75 -3.68
C GLY A 69 -2.99 11.99 -3.37
N SER A 70 -3.37 11.04 -4.22
CA SER A 70 -4.53 10.16 -3.99
C SER A 70 -4.41 9.32 -2.71
N TRP A 71 -3.19 9.11 -2.18
CA TRP A 71 -2.95 8.51 -0.87
C TRP A 71 -3.56 9.31 0.30
N ARG A 72 -3.82 10.61 0.13
CA ARG A 72 -4.51 11.44 1.13
C ARG A 72 -6.04 11.34 1.05
N ALA A 73 -6.59 10.63 0.07
CA ALA A 73 -8.03 10.53 -0.13
C ALA A 73 -8.66 9.57 0.89
N THR A 74 -9.85 9.91 1.40
CA THR A 74 -10.61 8.99 2.22
C THR A 74 -11.36 7.97 1.37
N VAL A 75 -11.20 6.68 1.67
CA VAL A 75 -12.02 5.61 1.06
C VAL A 75 -13.33 5.36 1.80
N LYS A 76 -13.69 6.17 2.82
CA LYS A 76 -14.82 5.94 3.73
C LYS A 76 -16.15 5.64 3.02
N TYR A 77 -16.36 6.22 1.85
CA TYR A 77 -17.59 6.07 1.06
C TYR A 77 -17.51 4.98 -0.02
N LEU A 78 -16.40 4.23 -0.10
CA LEU A 78 -16.24 3.13 -1.03
C LEU A 78 -16.90 1.85 -0.47
N PRO A 79 -17.80 1.20 -1.21
CA PRO A 79 -18.49 0.00 -0.72
C PRO A 79 -17.64 -1.28 -0.76
N LEU A 80 -16.44 -1.21 -1.35
CA LEU A 80 -15.63 -2.37 -1.75
C LEU A 80 -14.16 -2.09 -1.52
N HIS A 81 -13.48 -3.01 -0.82
CA HIS A 81 -12.10 -2.84 -0.36
C HIS A 81 -11.24 -4.00 -0.87
N PRO A 82 -10.51 -3.80 -1.99
CA PRO A 82 -9.30 -4.57 -2.29
C PRO A 82 -8.28 -4.44 -1.16
N ARG A 83 -7.27 -5.31 -1.15
CA ARG A 83 -6.22 -5.35 -0.12
C ARG A 83 -4.85 -5.42 -0.77
N ILE A 84 -3.88 -4.73 -0.19
CA ILE A 84 -2.45 -5.01 -0.43
C ILE A 84 -2.03 -6.02 0.62
N VAL A 85 -1.53 -7.17 0.20
CA VAL A 85 -0.92 -8.17 1.08
C VAL A 85 0.59 -8.16 0.85
N LYS A 86 1.36 -8.10 1.94
CA LYS A 86 2.84 -8.12 1.91
C LYS A 86 3.33 -9.29 2.73
N MET A 87 4.16 -10.15 2.15
CA MET A 87 4.62 -11.38 2.79
C MET A 87 6.08 -11.68 2.48
N THR A 88 6.75 -12.30 3.45
CA THR A 88 8.12 -12.82 3.31
C THR A 88 8.06 -14.33 3.19
N LYS A 89 8.88 -14.89 2.29
CA LYS A 89 8.99 -16.31 2.03
C LYS A 89 9.51 -17.06 3.27
N GLY A 90 8.81 -18.12 3.68
CA GLY A 90 9.28 -19.07 4.68
C GLY A 90 10.13 -20.19 4.07
N SER A 91 10.46 -21.20 4.87
CA SER A 91 11.11 -22.46 4.44
C SER A 91 10.42 -23.06 3.21
N ASP A 92 9.10 -23.19 3.28
CA ASP A 92 8.27 -23.89 2.32
C ASP A 92 7.60 -22.95 1.30
N GLY A 93 8.23 -21.78 1.06
CA GLY A 93 7.73 -20.76 0.16
C GLY A 93 6.80 -19.74 0.84
N TYR A 94 5.88 -19.17 0.06
CA TYR A 94 4.98 -18.10 0.53
C TYR A 94 3.73 -18.60 1.27
N GLY A 95 3.49 -19.92 1.31
CA GLY A 95 2.29 -20.48 1.96
C GLY A 95 0.99 -20.27 1.18
N PHE A 96 1.06 -20.18 -0.15
CA PHE A 96 -0.10 -20.24 -1.02
C PHE A 96 0.24 -20.93 -2.35
N LEU A 97 -0.79 -21.41 -3.05
CA LEU A 97 -0.72 -21.88 -4.44
C LEU A 97 -1.54 -20.92 -5.31
N LEU A 98 -1.05 -20.63 -6.52
CA LEU A 98 -1.81 -19.89 -7.53
C LEU A 98 -2.60 -20.90 -8.37
N ARG A 99 -3.92 -20.76 -8.45
CA ARG A 99 -4.78 -21.55 -9.35
C ARG A 99 -4.89 -20.86 -10.71
N GLU A 100 -4.74 -21.64 -11.76
CA GLU A 100 -5.05 -21.25 -13.13
C GLU A 100 -6.56 -21.42 -13.38
N GLU A 101 -7.17 -20.42 -14.01
CA GLU A 101 -8.59 -20.37 -14.33
C GLU A 101 -8.76 -19.85 -15.76
N PRO A 102 -9.45 -20.56 -16.67
CA PRO A 102 -9.58 -20.13 -18.06
C PRO A 102 -10.18 -18.73 -18.18
N ASN A 103 -9.47 -17.83 -18.87
CA ASN A 103 -9.86 -16.43 -19.11
C ASN A 103 -10.06 -15.58 -17.83
N GLN A 104 -9.47 -15.97 -16.68
CA GLN A 104 -9.54 -15.18 -15.45
C GLN A 104 -8.16 -15.00 -14.80
N ALA A 105 -7.96 -13.84 -14.18
CA ALA A 105 -6.83 -13.58 -13.29
C ALA A 105 -6.70 -14.66 -12.19
N GLY A 106 -5.47 -15.08 -11.90
CA GLY A 106 -5.18 -16.21 -11.01
C GLY A 106 -5.72 -16.02 -9.59
N LYS A 107 -6.15 -17.13 -8.97
CA LYS A 107 -6.74 -17.13 -7.61
C LYS A 107 -5.78 -17.76 -6.60
N ALA A 108 -5.76 -17.22 -5.38
CA ALA A 108 -5.00 -17.81 -4.29
C ALA A 108 -5.71 -19.01 -3.65
N MET A 109 -4.93 -20.04 -3.31
CA MET A 109 -5.29 -21.08 -2.35
C MET A 109 -4.29 -21.03 -1.20
N VAL A 110 -4.74 -20.76 0.01
CA VAL A 110 -3.90 -20.32 1.13
C VAL A 110 -3.65 -21.47 2.10
N VAL A 111 -2.40 -21.62 2.52
CA VAL A 111 -2.00 -22.61 3.52
C VAL A 111 -2.13 -21.97 4.91
N LYS A 112 -3.08 -22.45 5.71
CA LYS A 112 -3.34 -21.95 7.07
C LYS A 112 -2.08 -21.97 7.93
N GLY A 113 -1.85 -20.89 8.67
CA GLY A 113 -0.64 -20.65 9.46
C GLY A 113 0.61 -20.27 8.65
N GLY A 114 0.56 -20.31 7.33
CA GLY A 114 1.64 -19.92 6.43
C GLY A 114 1.85 -18.39 6.34
N PRO A 115 2.89 -17.92 5.63
CA PRO A 115 3.15 -16.50 5.47
C PRO A 115 2.01 -15.72 4.80
N ALA A 116 1.37 -16.30 3.77
CA ALA A 116 0.24 -15.68 3.07
C ALA A 116 -1.00 -15.49 3.97
N ASP A 117 -1.37 -16.50 4.76
CA ASP A 117 -2.46 -16.45 5.74
C ASP A 117 -2.22 -15.35 6.78
N LYS A 118 -1.01 -15.31 7.34
CA LYS A 118 -0.56 -14.27 8.28
C LYS A 118 -0.51 -12.86 7.67
N ALA A 119 -0.33 -12.76 6.36
CA ALA A 119 -0.37 -11.50 5.61
C ALA A 119 -1.80 -11.08 5.20
N GLY A 120 -2.83 -11.86 5.55
CA GLY A 120 -4.22 -11.55 5.24
C GLY A 120 -4.65 -11.85 3.80
N LEU A 121 -3.93 -12.72 3.08
CA LEU A 121 -4.41 -13.29 1.82
C LEU A 121 -5.53 -14.29 2.12
N GLY A 122 -6.69 -14.13 1.49
CA GLY A 122 -7.81 -15.06 1.62
C GLY A 122 -7.79 -16.17 0.57
N ASP A 123 -8.40 -17.32 0.89
CA ASP A 123 -8.78 -18.30 -0.12
C ASP A 123 -9.72 -17.67 -1.17
N ASP A 124 -9.51 -17.99 -2.44
CA ASP A 124 -10.24 -17.43 -3.58
C ASP A 124 -10.14 -15.90 -3.74
N ASP A 125 -9.17 -15.25 -3.09
CA ASP A 125 -8.74 -13.91 -3.48
C ASP A 125 -8.14 -13.95 -4.88
N VAL A 126 -8.60 -13.04 -5.74
CA VAL A 126 -8.11 -12.83 -7.10
C VAL A 126 -6.88 -11.93 -7.05
N VAL A 127 -5.78 -12.35 -7.66
CA VAL A 127 -4.54 -11.57 -7.77
C VAL A 127 -4.67 -10.57 -8.90
N VAL A 128 -4.64 -9.28 -8.58
CA VAL A 128 -4.79 -8.17 -9.53
C VAL A 128 -3.41 -7.64 -9.92
N GLU A 129 -2.51 -7.46 -8.96
CA GLU A 129 -1.13 -7.03 -9.21
C GLU A 129 -0.14 -7.91 -8.45
N VAL A 130 1.04 -8.11 -9.03
CA VAL A 130 2.23 -8.71 -8.40
C VAL A 130 3.35 -7.69 -8.45
N ASN A 131 3.87 -7.29 -7.28
CA ASN A 131 4.94 -6.30 -7.11
C ASN A 131 4.71 -5.00 -7.92
N GLY A 132 3.46 -4.51 -7.93
CA GLY A 132 3.04 -3.29 -8.65
C GLY A 132 2.80 -3.45 -10.16
N VAL A 133 2.86 -4.67 -10.70
CA VAL A 133 2.52 -4.97 -12.10
C VAL A 133 1.15 -5.64 -12.15
N ASN A 134 0.21 -5.08 -12.91
CA ASN A 134 -1.11 -5.71 -13.13
C ASN A 134 -0.96 -7.00 -13.94
N VAL A 135 -1.53 -8.08 -13.41
CA VAL A 135 -1.42 -9.45 -13.95
C VAL A 135 -2.75 -10.01 -14.47
N GLU A 136 -3.80 -9.20 -14.55
CA GLU A 136 -5.15 -9.68 -14.89
C GLU A 136 -5.28 -10.22 -16.32
N LYS A 137 -4.30 -9.92 -17.18
CA LYS A 137 -4.18 -10.38 -18.56
C LYS A 137 -2.94 -11.25 -18.81
N SER A 138 -2.18 -11.56 -17.76
CA SER A 138 -1.00 -12.42 -17.86
C SER A 138 -1.39 -13.89 -17.76
N SER A 139 -0.65 -14.74 -18.47
CA SER A 139 -0.75 -16.20 -18.33
C SER A 139 -0.27 -16.66 -16.95
N HIS A 140 -0.74 -17.83 -16.50
CA HIS A 140 -0.32 -18.40 -15.22
C HIS A 140 1.21 -18.51 -15.09
N ALA A 141 1.89 -18.91 -16.17
CA ALA A 141 3.34 -19.04 -16.21
C ALA A 141 4.06 -17.69 -15.98
N GLU A 142 3.61 -16.62 -16.64
CA GLU A 142 4.17 -15.27 -16.45
C GLU A 142 4.00 -14.79 -15.00
N VAL A 143 2.82 -14.99 -14.40
CA VAL A 143 2.57 -14.58 -13.00
C VAL A 143 3.46 -15.35 -12.03
N VAL A 144 3.63 -16.67 -12.24
CA VAL A 144 4.55 -17.50 -11.44
C VAL A 144 6.00 -17.02 -11.61
N GLU A 145 6.42 -16.63 -12.82
CA GLU A 145 7.75 -16.08 -13.05
C GLU A 145 7.94 -14.72 -12.35
N MET A 146 6.96 -13.81 -12.42
CA MET A 146 6.98 -12.52 -11.70
C MET A 146 7.13 -12.71 -10.19
N ILE A 147 6.38 -13.66 -9.60
CA ILE A 147 6.47 -14.00 -8.17
C ILE A 147 7.86 -14.55 -7.83
N ARG A 148 8.40 -15.48 -8.64
CA ARG A 148 9.74 -16.06 -8.43
C ARG A 148 10.85 -15.00 -8.53
N ARG A 149 10.74 -14.08 -9.49
CA ARG A 149 11.69 -12.98 -9.71
C ARG A 149 11.70 -11.95 -8.57
N GLY A 150 10.61 -11.85 -7.80
CA GLY A 150 10.56 -11.08 -6.55
C GLY A 150 11.40 -11.65 -5.39
N GLY A 151 11.93 -12.88 -5.53
CA GLY A 151 12.86 -13.46 -4.57
C GLY A 151 12.19 -13.92 -3.28
N ASN A 152 12.47 -13.23 -2.17
CA ASN A 152 12.02 -13.58 -0.82
C ASN A 152 10.87 -12.69 -0.28
N THR A 153 10.52 -11.61 -0.97
CA THR A 153 9.43 -10.71 -0.59
C THR A 153 8.43 -10.61 -1.73
N LEU A 154 7.15 -10.62 -1.38
CA LEU A 154 6.05 -10.51 -2.33
C LEU A 154 5.02 -9.49 -1.82
N GLU A 155 4.70 -8.53 -2.67
CA GLU A 155 3.58 -7.60 -2.51
C GLU A 155 2.54 -7.90 -3.59
N MET A 156 1.28 -8.06 -3.22
CA MET A 156 0.18 -8.26 -4.17
C MET A 156 -1.00 -7.34 -3.86
N LEU A 157 -1.59 -6.78 -4.92
CA LEU A 157 -2.94 -6.24 -4.85
C LEU A 157 -3.92 -7.39 -5.11
N VAL A 158 -4.82 -7.63 -4.16
CA VAL A 158 -5.80 -8.71 -4.22
C VAL A 158 -7.21 -8.22 -3.93
N ALA A 159 -8.20 -8.94 -4.45
CA ALA A 159 -9.61 -8.71 -4.15
C ALA A 159 -10.34 -10.04 -4.01
N SER A 160 -11.19 -10.17 -2.98
CA SER A 160 -12.03 -11.36 -2.85
C SER A 160 -12.92 -11.51 -4.08
N LYS A 161 -13.22 -12.76 -4.48
CA LYS A 161 -14.04 -13.07 -5.68
C LYS A 161 -15.28 -12.18 -5.85
N ASN A 162 -15.99 -11.87 -4.76
CA ASN A 162 -17.16 -11.00 -4.77
C ASN A 162 -16.80 -9.51 -5.00
N VAL A 163 -15.76 -9.00 -4.30
CA VAL A 163 -15.25 -7.63 -4.48
C VAL A 163 -14.72 -7.44 -5.90
N TYR A 164 -13.91 -8.37 -6.40
CA TYR A 164 -13.39 -8.37 -7.76
C TYR A 164 -14.52 -8.30 -8.79
N LYS A 165 -15.49 -9.22 -8.69
CA LYS A 165 -16.63 -9.27 -9.62
C LYS A 165 -17.41 -7.95 -9.60
N GLN A 166 -17.79 -7.45 -8.43
CA GLN A 166 -18.55 -6.21 -8.33
C GLN A 166 -17.80 -4.99 -8.87
N LEU A 167 -16.47 -4.91 -8.71
CA LEU A 167 -15.68 -3.82 -9.28
C LEU A 167 -15.66 -3.91 -10.82
N LYS A 168 -15.48 -5.12 -11.38
CA LYS A 168 -15.51 -5.33 -12.84
C LYS A 168 -16.89 -5.14 -13.47
N ASP A 169 -17.95 -5.64 -12.83
CA ASP A 169 -19.35 -5.42 -13.25
C ASP A 169 -19.74 -3.92 -13.26
N LYS A 170 -19.01 -3.09 -12.48
CA LYS A 170 -19.15 -1.63 -12.42
C LYS A 170 -18.17 -0.86 -13.32
N GLY A 171 -17.39 -1.56 -14.16
CA GLY A 171 -16.39 -0.95 -15.04
C GLY A 171 -15.22 -0.29 -14.30
N MET A 172 -14.97 -0.64 -13.04
CA MET A 172 -13.94 -0.01 -12.21
C MET A 172 -12.59 -0.73 -12.31
N THR A 173 -11.53 0.03 -12.55
CA THR A 173 -10.15 -0.48 -12.48
C THR A 173 -9.76 -0.68 -11.02
N ILE A 174 -9.34 -1.89 -10.66
CA ILE A 174 -8.86 -2.23 -9.33
C ILE A 174 -7.41 -1.77 -9.24
N THR A 175 -7.11 -0.83 -8.34
CA THR A 175 -5.77 -0.25 -8.18
C THR A 175 -5.42 -0.14 -6.69
N PRO A 176 -4.14 0.04 -6.32
CA PRO A 176 -3.72 0.24 -4.93
C PRO A 176 -4.42 1.40 -4.22
N ARG A 177 -4.93 2.39 -4.97
CA ARG A 177 -5.68 3.54 -4.45
C ARG A 177 -7.03 3.18 -3.82
N LEU A 178 -7.58 2.02 -4.16
CA LEU A 178 -8.82 1.51 -3.56
C LEU A 178 -8.57 0.80 -2.22
N VAL A 179 -7.30 0.54 -1.90
CA VAL A 179 -6.88 0.03 -0.60
C VAL A 179 -6.68 1.23 0.30
N GLY A 180 -7.74 1.60 1.02
CA GLY A 180 -7.64 2.63 2.04
C GLY A 180 -6.54 2.31 3.04
N GLU A 181 -5.86 3.34 3.53
CA GLU A 181 -4.93 3.20 4.63
C GLU A 181 -5.67 2.68 5.87
N GLY A 182 -5.55 1.37 6.13
CA GLY A 182 -5.70 0.84 7.48
C GLY A 182 -4.66 1.50 8.40
N PRO A 183 -4.83 1.45 9.73
CA PRO A 183 -3.96 2.15 10.68
C PRO A 183 -2.55 1.55 10.71
N SER A 184 -1.72 1.92 9.72
CA SER A 184 -0.30 1.69 9.71
C SER A 184 0.36 2.70 10.64
N SER A 185 0.94 2.19 11.71
CA SER A 185 1.59 2.90 12.81
C SER A 185 2.18 4.27 12.44
N GLN A 186 1.81 5.30 13.22
CA GLN A 186 2.54 6.57 13.23
C GLN A 186 4.00 6.29 13.62
N VAL A 187 4.88 6.23 12.62
CA VAL A 187 6.31 6.17 12.87
C VAL A 187 6.70 7.54 13.42
N HIS A 188 7.11 7.57 14.68
CA HIS A 188 7.43 8.79 15.40
C HIS A 188 8.38 9.69 14.59
N VAL A 189 8.00 10.95 14.41
CA VAL A 189 8.89 11.99 13.90
C VAL A 189 10.02 12.15 14.91
N SER A 190 11.18 11.58 14.60
CA SER A 190 12.40 11.78 15.38
C SER A 190 12.91 13.20 15.13
N ASN A 191 12.43 14.15 15.93
CA ASN A 191 13.01 15.48 16.00
C ASN A 191 14.44 15.38 16.54
N SER A 192 15.44 15.51 15.66
CA SER A 192 16.79 15.91 16.05
C SER A 192 16.79 17.38 16.49
N PRO A 193 17.39 17.72 17.65
CA PRO A 193 17.82 19.07 17.95
C PRO A 193 19.35 19.15 17.89
N GLU A 194 19.88 19.91 16.94
CA GLU A 194 21.31 20.20 16.87
C GLU A 194 21.67 21.54 17.53
N THR A 195 22.66 21.51 18.43
CA THR A 195 23.62 22.59 18.80
C THR A 195 23.18 23.81 19.64
N SER A 196 23.82 23.99 20.82
CA SER A 196 24.83 25.06 21.08
C SER A 196 24.88 25.72 22.49
N LYS A 197 26.02 25.48 23.20
CA LYS A 197 26.91 26.45 23.92
C LYS A 197 26.60 27.00 25.35
N LYS A 198 27.52 26.66 26.30
CA LYS A 198 28.43 27.49 27.19
C LYS A 198 28.58 26.86 28.62
N THR A 199 29.75 26.47 29.18
CA THR A 199 31.02 27.19 29.58
C THR A 199 30.92 27.82 30.99
N ARG A 200 31.83 27.71 31.99
CA ARG A 200 33.10 26.94 32.31
C ARG A 200 33.46 27.18 33.81
N GLU A 201 34.12 26.23 34.52
CA GLU A 201 35.17 26.39 35.60
C GLU A 201 35.31 25.05 36.41
N GLU A 202 36.47 24.39 36.57
CA GLU A 202 37.71 24.62 37.39
C GLU A 202 37.58 24.31 38.90
N ALA A 203 38.49 23.61 39.62
CA ALA A 203 39.67 22.79 39.26
C ALA A 203 40.15 21.82 40.40
N ARG A 204 40.66 20.61 40.03
CA ARG A 204 41.82 19.77 40.52
C ARG A 204 42.27 19.70 42.03
N PRO A 205 43.24 18.83 42.46
CA PRO A 205 43.42 17.36 42.30
C PRO A 205 44.03 16.60 43.55
N VAL A 206 43.96 15.25 43.64
CA VAL A 206 45.02 14.41 44.30
C VAL A 206 45.07 12.97 43.70
N THR A 207 46.17 12.22 43.93
CA THR A 207 46.67 11.09 43.08
C THR A 207 46.82 9.72 43.83
N PRO A 208 47.37 8.60 43.26
CA PRO A 208 46.87 7.23 43.49
C PRO A 208 47.83 6.30 44.30
N PRO A 209 47.46 5.01 44.48
CA PRO A 209 48.17 3.88 43.82
C PRO A 209 47.19 2.71 43.43
N LYS A 210 47.53 1.57 42.77
CA LYS A 210 48.75 0.99 42.15
C LYS A 210 48.38 -0.06 41.06
N ALA A 211 49.38 -0.74 40.45
CA ALA A 211 49.24 -1.94 39.60
C ALA A 211 49.18 -3.25 40.46
N GLU A 212 49.12 -4.52 39.98
CA GLU A 212 49.58 -5.14 38.73
C GLU A 212 49.14 -6.63 38.65
N LYS A 213 48.76 -7.17 37.47
CA LYS A 213 49.41 -8.34 36.82
C LYS A 213 48.71 -8.88 35.58
N GLN A 214 49.50 -8.99 34.51
CA GLN A 214 49.17 -9.79 33.33
C GLN A 214 49.38 -11.29 33.62
N ARG A 215 48.59 -12.14 32.95
CA ARG A 215 49.03 -13.50 32.60
C ARG A 215 48.57 -13.85 31.19
N GLN A 216 49.49 -13.78 30.24
CA GLN A 216 49.31 -14.37 28.92
C GLN A 216 49.44 -15.90 29.03
N ARG A 217 48.54 -16.64 28.37
CA ARG A 217 48.83 -17.96 27.77
C ARG A 217 48.01 -18.16 26.48
N LYS A 218 48.69 -18.69 25.47
CA LYS A 218 48.25 -19.20 24.15
C LYS A 218 49.11 -20.47 23.89
N PRO A 219 48.86 -21.31 22.86
CA PRO A 219 47.67 -21.55 22.03
C PRO A 219 47.34 -23.09 21.90
N ILE A 220 46.95 -23.56 20.69
CA ILE A 220 46.79 -24.95 20.15
C ILE A 220 45.54 -25.72 20.68
N ILE A 221 44.69 -26.48 19.94
CA ILE A 221 44.81 -27.33 18.72
C ILE A 221 43.56 -27.25 17.78
N GLN A 222 43.74 -27.61 16.49
CA GLN A 222 42.72 -27.81 15.44
C GLN A 222 42.11 -29.22 15.42
N ASP A 223 40.89 -29.39 14.91
CA ASP A 223 40.39 -30.53 14.10
C ASP A 223 39.01 -30.07 13.57
N VAL A 224 38.72 -29.87 12.27
CA VAL A 224 38.77 -30.75 11.09
C VAL A 224 37.94 -32.03 11.24
N PHE A 225 36.78 -32.08 10.58
CA PHE A 225 36.33 -33.28 9.87
C PHE A 225 35.33 -32.92 8.75
N ASN A 226 35.64 -33.34 7.52
CA ASN A 226 34.71 -33.41 6.39
C ASN A 226 33.79 -34.63 6.57
N ASN A 227 32.54 -34.53 6.09
CA ASN A 227 32.12 -35.17 4.83
C ASN A 227 30.81 -34.59 4.30
#